data_AF-U5MRT2-F1
#
_entry.id   AF-U5MRT2-F1
#
_cell.length_a   1.000
_cell.length_b   1.000
_cell.length_c   1.000
_cell.angle_alpha   90.00
_cell.angle_beta   90.00
_cell.angle_gamma   90.00
#
_symmetry.space_group_name_H-M   'P 1'
#
loop_
_entity.id
_entity.type
_entity.pdbx_description
1 polymer ?
#
loop_
_entity_poly.entity_id
_entity_poly.type
_entity_poly.pdbx_seq_one_letter_code
_entity_poly.pdbx_strand_id
1 'polypeptide(L)' 'MELHIYLKGKQEPTIFTGERIDVLDMELQGNKYKQIRYFRKGVSKSQYISVDLIKSIKEVNK' A
#
# COMPACT_ATOMS: atom_id res chain seq x y z
N MET A 1 3.55 -9.50 -8.69
CA MET A 1 3.30 -9.21 -7.27
C MET A 1 1.90 -8.67 -7.02
N GLU A 2 1.29 -9.09 -5.90
CA GLU A 2 -0.01 -8.61 -5.42
C GLU A 2 0.03 -8.34 -3.92
N LEU A 3 -0.42 -7.14 -3.50
CA LEU A 3 -0.42 -6.67 -2.13
C LEU A 3 -1.84 -6.30 -1.70
N HIS A 4 -2.30 -6.88 -0.60
CA HIS A 4 -3.59 -6.57 0.02
C HIS A 4 -3.37 -5.71 1.26
N ILE A 5 -4.05 -4.56 1.32
CA ILE A 5 -4.02 -3.68 2.48
C ILE A 5 -5.42 -3.65 3.09
N TYR A 6 -5.55 -4.21 4.28
CA TYR A 6 -6.80 -4.22 5.02
C TYR A 6 -6.89 -2.94 5.84
N LEU A 7 -7.96 -2.18 5.64
CA LEU A 7 -8.19 -0.92 6.34
C LEU A 7 -9.25 -1.11 7.44
N LYS A 8 -9.10 -0.38 8.54
CA LYS A 8 -10.11 -0.33 9.60
C LYS A 8 -11.43 0.20 9.01
N GLY A 9 -12.54 -0.44 9.35
CA GLY A 9 -13.87 -0.05 8.88
C GLY A 9 -14.21 -0.44 7.44
N LYS A 10 -13.30 -1.11 6.69
CA LYS A 10 -13.61 -1.73 5.40
C LYS A 10 -13.56 -3.25 5.51
N GLN A 11 -14.55 -3.91 4.89
CA GLN A 11 -14.61 -5.36 4.82
C GLN A 11 -13.61 -5.92 3.81
N GLU A 12 -13.54 -5.29 2.63
CA GLU A 12 -12.65 -5.71 1.54
C GLU A 12 -11.28 -5.02 1.60
N PRO A 13 -10.18 -5.72 1.22
CA PRO A 13 -8.87 -5.12 1.14
C PRO A 13 -8.75 -4.14 -0.03
N THR A 14 -7.86 -3.16 0.13
CA THR A 14 -7.36 -2.39 -1.02
C THR A 14 -6.26 -3.21 -1.70
N ILE A 15 -6.47 -3.54 -2.98
CA ILE A 15 -5.59 -4.42 -3.74
C ILE A 15 -4.67 -3.60 -4.63
N PHE A 16 -3.36 -3.86 -4.53
CA PHE A 16 -2.34 -3.32 -5.41
C PHE A 16 -1.72 -4.45 -6.22
N THR A 17 -1.60 -4.26 -7.54
CA THR A 17 -0.99 -5.22 -8.45
C THR A 17 0.09 -4.56 -9.29
N GLY A 18 1.19 -5.27 -9.49
CA GLY A 18 2.32 -4.77 -10.26
C GLY A 18 3.42 -5.82 -10.47
N GLU A 19 4.35 -5.47 -11.37
CA GLU A 19 5.62 -6.17 -11.59
C GLU A 19 6.49 -6.07 -10.33
N ARG A 20 6.47 -4.91 -9.68
CA ARG A 20 7.10 -4.64 -8.39
C ARG A 20 6.14 -3.81 -7.53
N ILE A 21 6.16 -4.06 -6.22
CA ILE A 21 5.49 -3.22 -5.23
C ILE A 21 6.48 -2.92 -4.12
N ASP A 22 6.70 -1.62 -3.85
CA ASP A 22 7.48 -1.15 -2.71
C ASP A 22 6.54 -0.57 -1.65
N VAL A 23 6.81 -0.88 -0.39
CA VAL A 23 6.10 -0.31 0.77
C VAL A 23 7.11 0.44 1.62
N LEU A 24 6.94 1.76 1.74
CA LEU A 24 7.85 2.64 2.47
C LEU A 24 7.13 3.31 3.64
N ASP A 25 7.86 3.51 4.74
CA ASP A 25 7.43 4.35 5.85
C ASP A 25 7.72 5.82 5.53
N MET A 26 6.71 6.67 5.69
CA MET A 26 6.79 8.10 5.41
C MET A 26 6.21 8.90 6.58
N GLU A 27 6.80 10.05 6.85
CA GLU A 27 6.24 11.04 7.78
C GLU A 27 6.01 12.35 7.03
N LEU A 28 4.78 12.85 7.06
CA LEU A 28 4.39 14.09 6.40
C LEU A 28 3.69 14.98 7.41
N GLN A 29 4.30 16.13 7.71
CA GLN A 29 3.75 17.12 8.66
C GLN A 29 3.40 16.48 10.04
N GLY A 30 4.27 15.59 10.53
CA GLY A 30 4.09 14.87 11.80
C GLY A 30 3.13 13.68 11.75
N ASN A 31 2.48 13.41 10.62
CA ASN A 31 1.59 12.27 10.43
C ASN A 31 2.31 11.11 9.74
N LYS A 32 2.08 9.87 10.20
CA LYS A 32 2.72 8.67 9.66
C LYS A 32 1.88 8.02 8.58
N TYR A 33 2.52 7.69 7.46
CA TYR A 33 1.92 7.04 6.32
C TYR A 33 2.75 5.85 5.85
N LYS A 34 2.09 4.87 5.24
CA LYS A 34 2.73 3.95 4.31
C LYS A 34 2.57 4.49 2.90
N GLN A 35 3.67 4.67 2.19
CA GLN A 35 3.66 4.89 0.75
C GLN A 35 3.72 3.56 0.03
N ILE A 36 2.73 3.28 -0.81
CA ILE A 36 2.64 2.09 -1.65
C ILE A 36 2.97 2.50 -3.07
N ARG A 37 4.15 2.07 -3.57
CA ARG A 37 4.57 2.31 -4.95
C ARG A 37 4.40 1.03 -5.74
N TYR A 38 3.61 1.07 -6.81
CA TYR A 38 3.37 -0.09 -7.66
C TYR A 38 3.71 0.22 -9.11
N PHE A 39 4.48 -0.69 -9.71
CA PHE A 39 5.03 -0.57 -11.06
C PHE A 39 4.28 -1.51 -11.99
N ARG A 40 3.74 -0.99 -13.10
CA ARG A 40 3.00 -1.77 -14.08
C ARG A 40 3.28 -1.23 -15.49
N LYS A 41 3.81 -2.07 -16.38
CA LYS A 41 4.09 -1.73 -17.78
C LYS A 41 4.95 -0.48 -17.93
N GLY A 42 6.01 -0.36 -17.12
CA GLY A 42 6.92 0.79 -17.14
C GLY A 42 6.39 2.08 -16.51
N VAL A 43 5.17 2.08 -15.95
CA VAL A 43 4.61 3.22 -15.20
C VAL A 43 4.62 2.92 -13.72
N SER A 44 5.07 3.89 -12.91
CA SER A 44 4.96 3.84 -11.45
C SER A 44 3.81 4.71 -10.96
N LYS A 45 3.01 4.20 -10.02
CA LYS A 45 2.04 4.98 -9.26
C LYS A 45 2.32 4.87 -7.77
N SER A 46 1.99 5.93 -7.03
CA SER A 46 2.16 5.98 -5.58
C SER A 46 0.83 6.29 -4.91
N GLN A 47 0.56 5.61 -3.79
CA GLN A 47 -0.56 5.94 -2.91
C GLN A 47 -0.07 6.03 -1.46
N TYR A 48 -0.58 7.01 -0.72
CA TYR A 48 -0.28 7.19 0.70
C TYR A 48 -1.49 6.76 1.51
N ILE A 49 -1.24 5.94 2.53
CA ILE A 49 -2.27 5.45 3.44
C ILE A 49 -1.81 5.75 4.85
N SER A 50 -2.64 6.45 5.65
CA SER A 50 -2.32 6.71 7.06
C SER A 50 -2.13 5.39 7.80
N VAL A 51 -1.05 5.30 8.59
CA VAL A 51 -0.75 4.11 9.39
C VAL A 51 -1.91 3.76 10.33
N ASP A 52 -2.58 4.78 10.86
CA ASP A 52 -3.69 4.58 11.80
C ASP A 52 -4.91 3.91 11.16
N LEU A 53 -5.06 4.01 9.83
CA LEU A 53 -6.13 3.36 9.08
C LEU A 53 -5.80 1.92 8.69
N ILE A 54 -4.53 1.52 8.73
CA ILE A 54 -4.10 0.19 8.33
C ILE A 54 -4.34 -0.81 9.46
N LYS A 55 -5.08 -1.88 9.15
CA LYS A 55 -5.25 -3.04 10.04
C LYS A 55 -4.14 -4.05 9.81
N SER A 56 -3.84 -4.37 8.56
CA SER A 56 -2.76 -5.28 8.18
C SER A 56 -2.39 -5.13 6.71
N ILE A 57 -1.18 -5.56 6.35
CA ILE A 57 -0.68 -5.62 4.98
C ILE A 57 -0.27 -7.07 4.72
N LYS A 58 -0.72 -7.64 3.60
CA LYS A 58 -0.43 -9.02 3.21
C LYS A 58 0.03 -9.08 1.77
N GLU A 59 1.21 -9.64 1.55
CA GLU A 59 1.66 -10.04 0.20
C GLU A 59 0.99 -11.36 -0.17
N VAL A 60 0.31 -11.40 -1.31
CA VAL A 60 -0.50 -12.55 -1.74
C VAL A 60 0.25 -13.37 -2.78
N ASN A 61 0.94 -12.73 -3.71
CA ASN A 61 1.70 -13.38 -4.77
C ASN A 61 3.02 -12.63 -4.98
N LYS A 62 4.12 -13.39 -5.07
CA LYS A 62 5.45 -12.88 -5.41
C LYS A 62 5.70 -13.09 -6.91
#